data_AF-A0A2V7KYX3-F1
#
_entry.id   AF-A0A2V7KYX3-F1
#
_cell.length_a   1.000
_cell.length_b   1.000
_cell.length_c   1.000
_cell.angle_alpha   90.00
_cell.angle_beta   90.00
_cell.angle_gamma   90.00
#
_symmetry.space_group_name_H-M   'P 1'
#
loop_
_entity.id
_entity.type
_entity.pdbx_description
1 polymer ?
#
loop_
_entity_poly.entity_id
_entity_poly.type
_entity_poly.pdbx_seq_one_letter_code
_entity_poly.pdbx_strand_id
1 'polypeptide(L)'
;MTRESLPQISPEQLAERLDRGESLQILDVRAPDKVASGHIALGSELDFHAHPSSQLVALPDLSTLHLDTTRPIAVVCGRGNSSKKATAFLRERGYEAYSVIGGMAAWETVYVAHQLSPTPSLSHVVQLDRVGKGALSYVVVSDGDAVIVDPGRHVERYDALLTELHATPAAVVDTHIHA
;
A
#
# COMPACT_ATOMS: atom_id res chain seq x y z
N MET A 1 -10.12 31.19 -12.37
CA MET A 1 -10.56 29.83 -12.01
C MET A 1 -9.33 29.06 -11.57
N THR A 2 -9.17 28.87 -10.26
CA THR A 2 -8.08 28.05 -9.70
C THR A 2 -8.25 26.63 -10.20
N ARG A 3 -7.22 26.08 -10.86
CA ARG A 3 -7.16 24.64 -11.18
C ARG A 3 -7.21 23.90 -9.86
N GLU A 4 -8.36 23.35 -9.51
CA GLU A 4 -8.46 22.40 -8.40
C GLU A 4 -7.52 21.23 -8.72
N SER A 5 -6.55 21.01 -7.84
CA SER A 5 -5.62 19.89 -7.99
C SER A 5 -6.39 18.58 -7.87
N LEU A 6 -6.19 17.68 -8.83
CA LEU A 6 -6.81 16.36 -8.81
C LEU A 6 -6.55 15.65 -7.46
N PRO A 7 -7.59 15.12 -6.79
CA PRO A 7 -7.43 14.39 -5.53
C PRO A 7 -6.49 13.20 -5.66
N GLN A 8 -5.64 13.04 -4.65
CA GLN A 8 -4.61 12.01 -4.59
C GLN A 8 -4.59 11.40 -3.19
N ILE A 9 -4.13 10.16 -3.09
CA ILE A 9 -3.92 9.44 -1.83
C ILE A 9 -2.49 8.90 -1.80
N SER A 10 -1.79 9.04 -0.68
CA SER A 10 -0.47 8.42 -0.52
C SER A 10 -0.64 6.89 -0.40
N PRO A 11 0.37 6.09 -0.78
CA PRO A 11 0.28 4.64 -0.64
C PRO A 11 0.21 4.21 0.84
N GLU A 12 0.79 4.95 1.78
CA GLU A 12 0.66 4.74 3.22
C GLU A 12 -0.79 4.98 3.69
N GLN A 13 -1.38 6.12 3.30
CA GLN A 13 -2.79 6.41 3.61
C GLN A 13 -3.73 5.36 3.01
N LEU A 14 -3.44 4.87 1.80
CA LEU A 14 -4.20 3.78 1.21
C LEU A 14 -4.08 2.50 2.03
N ALA A 15 -2.87 2.14 2.45
CA ALA A 15 -2.64 0.95 3.25
C ALA A 15 -3.38 1.01 4.59
N GLU A 16 -3.30 2.15 5.30
CA GLU A 16 -4.03 2.35 6.56
C GLU A 16 -5.54 2.18 6.41
N ARG A 17 -6.12 2.72 5.33
CA ARG A 17 -7.57 2.60 5.08
C ARG A 17 -7.97 1.16 4.79
N LEU A 18 -7.19 0.46 3.97
CA LEU A 18 -7.43 -0.95 3.63
C LEU A 18 -7.26 -1.85 4.86
N ASP A 19 -6.23 -1.61 5.69
CA ASP A 19 -5.96 -2.36 6.91
C ASP A 19 -7.06 -2.17 7.97
N ARG A 20 -7.66 -0.97 8.05
CA ARG A 20 -8.86 -0.70 8.87
C ARG A 20 -10.14 -1.32 8.32
N GLY A 21 -10.10 -1.97 7.16
CA GLY A 21 -11.29 -2.54 6.52
C GLY A 21 -12.26 -1.49 5.98
N GLU A 22 -11.78 -0.29 5.64
CA GLU A 22 -12.64 0.70 4.98
C GLU A 22 -13.10 0.17 3.61
N SER A 23 -14.37 0.38 3.30
CA SER A 23 -14.95 -0.06 2.02
C SER A 23 -14.48 0.83 0.88
N LEU A 24 -13.34 0.48 0.30
CA LEU A 24 -12.67 1.19 -0.78
C LEU A 24 -12.39 0.24 -1.95
N GLN A 25 -12.61 0.73 -3.17
CA GLN A 25 -12.37 -0.03 -4.39
C GLN A 25 -10.98 0.29 -4.94
N ILE A 26 -10.27 -0.70 -5.45
CA ILE A 26 -9.04 -0.50 -6.22
C ILE A 26 -9.34 -0.60 -7.70
N LEU A 27 -8.94 0.39 -8.48
CA LEU A 27 -8.92 0.31 -9.94
C LEU A 27 -7.49 0.36 -10.45
N ASP A 28 -6.96 -0.79 -10.85
CA ASP A 28 -5.66 -0.90 -11.51
C ASP A 28 -5.79 -0.67 -13.01
N VAL A 29 -5.17 0.40 -13.49
CA VAL A 29 -5.22 0.78 -14.91
C VAL A 29 -3.99 0.36 -15.71
N ARG A 30 -3.16 -0.53 -15.16
CA ARG A 30 -2.02 -1.12 -15.87
C ARG A 30 -2.48 -2.17 -16.90
N ALA A 31 -1.54 -2.57 -17.76
CA ALA A 31 -1.76 -3.66 -18.69
C ALA A 31 -1.91 -5.00 -17.93
N PRO A 32 -2.63 -6.00 -18.48
CA PRO A 32 -2.96 -7.24 -17.78
C PRO A 32 -1.73 -8.03 -17.31
N ASP A 33 -0.64 -8.03 -18.08
CA ASP A 33 0.63 -8.67 -17.72
C ASP A 33 1.24 -8.08 -16.44
N LYS A 34 1.11 -6.75 -16.26
CA LYS A 34 1.60 -6.05 -15.06
C LYS A 34 0.75 -6.37 -13.84
N VAL A 35 -0.57 -6.45 -14.00
CA VAL A 35 -1.49 -6.84 -12.91
C VAL A 35 -1.23 -8.29 -12.50
N ALA A 36 -1.04 -9.19 -13.47
CA ALA A 36 -0.73 -10.59 -13.22
C ALA A 36 0.61 -10.80 -12.51
N SER A 37 1.61 -9.92 -12.75
CA SER A 37 2.89 -9.98 -12.04
C SER A 37 2.83 -9.54 -10.56
N GLY A 38 1.71 -8.96 -10.14
CA GLY A 38 1.49 -8.49 -8.77
C GLY A 38 0.56 -7.28 -8.73
N HIS A 39 -0.34 -7.26 -7.76
CA HIS A 39 -1.34 -6.20 -7.56
C HIS A 39 -1.56 -5.96 -6.06
N ILE A 40 -2.31 -4.91 -5.73
CA ILE A 40 -2.70 -4.61 -4.34
C ILE A 40 -3.62 -5.73 -3.85
N ALA A 41 -3.26 -6.38 -2.75
CA ALA A 41 -4.00 -7.49 -2.16
C ALA A 41 -4.23 -7.32 -0.64
N LEU A 42 -4.03 -6.10 -0.12
CA LEU A 42 -4.23 -5.77 1.29
C LEU A 42 -5.72 -5.51 1.58
N GLY A 43 -6.20 -6.05 2.71
CA GLY A 43 -7.57 -5.89 3.19
C GLY A 43 -8.46 -7.10 2.87
N SER A 44 -9.21 -7.59 3.86
CA SER A 44 -10.07 -8.77 3.71
C SER A 44 -11.29 -8.54 2.81
N GLU A 45 -11.78 -7.30 2.79
CA GLU A 45 -12.95 -6.86 2.00
C GLU A 45 -12.54 -6.14 0.70
N LEU A 46 -11.33 -6.41 0.21
CA LEU A 46 -10.78 -5.73 -0.94
C LEU A 46 -11.62 -5.98 -2.19
N ASP A 47 -12.16 -4.90 -2.76
CA ASP A 47 -12.84 -4.92 -4.04
C ASP A 47 -11.90 -4.43 -5.14
N PHE A 48 -11.31 -5.37 -5.87
CA PHE A 48 -10.26 -5.13 -6.85
C PHE A 48 -10.77 -5.22 -8.29
N HIS A 49 -10.52 -4.17 -9.07
CA HIS A 49 -10.86 -4.05 -10.49
C HIS A 49 -9.61 -3.78 -11.32
N ALA A 50 -9.53 -4.33 -12.53
CA ALA A 50 -8.40 -4.11 -13.44
C ALA A 50 -8.87 -3.80 -14.86
N HIS A 51 -8.64 -2.57 -15.31
CA HIS A 51 -9.01 -2.11 -16.65
C HIS A 51 -7.93 -1.22 -17.23
N PRO A 52 -7.19 -1.66 -18.28
CA PRO A 52 -6.09 -0.90 -18.85
C PRO A 52 -6.51 0.51 -19.24
N SER A 53 -5.66 1.50 -18.92
CA SER A 53 -6.01 2.91 -19.15
C SER A 53 -6.35 3.24 -20.60
N SER A 54 -5.77 2.52 -21.56
CA SER A 54 -6.03 2.68 -23.00
C SER A 54 -7.46 2.31 -23.40
N GLN A 55 -8.08 1.38 -22.68
CA GLN A 55 -9.47 0.97 -22.90
C GLN A 55 -10.42 1.85 -22.09
N LEU A 56 -10.06 2.11 -20.82
CA LEU A 56 -10.87 2.85 -19.87
C LEU A 56 -11.34 4.22 -20.41
N VAL A 57 -10.40 5.04 -20.90
CA VAL A 57 -10.70 6.41 -21.35
C VAL A 57 -11.45 6.48 -22.68
N ALA A 58 -11.54 5.35 -23.39
CA ALA A 58 -12.26 5.23 -24.65
C ALA A 58 -13.71 4.75 -24.44
N LEU A 59 -14.09 4.36 -23.22
CA LEU A 59 -15.43 3.88 -22.93
C LEU A 59 -16.47 5.00 -23.06
N PRO A 60 -17.63 4.73 -23.70
CA PRO A 60 -18.72 5.70 -23.76
C PRO A 60 -19.30 5.99 -22.37
N ASP A 61 -19.39 4.96 -21.53
CA ASP A 61 -19.83 5.02 -20.14
C ASP A 61 -19.05 4.02 -19.27
N LEU A 62 -19.23 4.08 -17.95
CA LEU A 62 -18.47 3.29 -16.96
C LEU A 62 -19.21 2.04 -16.49
N SER A 63 -20.39 1.73 -17.03
CA SER A 63 -21.24 0.64 -16.54
C SER A 63 -20.55 -0.73 -16.62
N THR A 64 -19.67 -0.91 -17.61
CA THR A 64 -18.92 -2.16 -17.81
C THR A 64 -17.83 -2.41 -16.78
N LEU A 65 -17.49 -1.41 -15.96
CA LEU A 65 -16.46 -1.52 -14.94
C LEU A 65 -16.98 -2.13 -13.64
N HIS A 66 -18.30 -2.25 -13.48
CA HIS A 66 -18.95 -2.78 -12.26
C HIS A 66 -18.50 -2.08 -10.97
N LEU A 67 -18.12 -0.80 -11.08
CA LEU A 67 -17.72 0.02 -9.94
C LEU A 67 -18.97 0.49 -9.18
N ASP A 68 -18.91 0.40 -7.86
CA ASP A 68 -19.91 0.97 -6.96
C ASP A 68 -19.73 2.49 -6.87
N THR A 69 -20.76 3.22 -7.26
CA THR A 69 -20.76 4.69 -7.25
C THR A 69 -20.81 5.29 -5.84
N THR A 70 -21.18 4.50 -4.83
CA THR A 70 -21.29 4.93 -3.43
C THR A 70 -20.01 4.77 -2.63
N ARG A 71 -19.00 4.09 -3.19
CA ARG A 71 -17.73 3.80 -2.53
C ARG A 71 -16.56 4.51 -3.22
N PRO A 72 -15.59 5.05 -2.46
CA PRO A 72 -14.42 5.69 -3.04
C PRO A 72 -13.54 4.69 -3.81
N ILE A 73 -12.88 5.20 -4.85
CA ILE A 73 -11.99 4.42 -5.72
C ILE A 73 -10.55 4.95 -5.61
N ALA A 74 -9.60 4.10 -5.24
CA ALA A 74 -8.19 4.38 -5.43
C ALA A 74 -7.72 3.84 -6.78
N VAL A 75 -7.34 4.75 -7.67
CA VAL A 75 -6.87 4.42 -9.01
C VAL A 75 -5.36 4.31 -8.99
N VAL A 76 -4.84 3.15 -9.38
CA VAL A 76 -3.41 2.85 -9.38
C VAL A 76 -2.91 2.55 -10.78
N CYS A 77 -1.71 3.02 -11.09
CA CYS A 77 -0.97 2.60 -12.29
C CYS A 77 0.49 2.33 -11.91
N GLY A 78 1.40 2.16 -12.87
CA GLY A 78 2.81 1.86 -12.56
C GLY A 78 3.53 2.93 -11.73
N ARG A 79 3.34 4.22 -12.06
CA ARG A 79 4.09 5.36 -11.47
C ARG A 79 3.25 6.59 -11.11
N GLY A 80 1.92 6.48 -11.13
CA GLY A 80 1.01 7.60 -10.85
C GLY A 80 0.66 8.51 -12.04
N ASN A 81 1.21 8.28 -13.24
CA ASN A 81 0.98 9.15 -14.40
C ASN A 81 -0.37 8.88 -15.08
N SER A 82 -0.65 7.63 -15.44
CA SER A 82 -1.90 7.26 -16.11
C SER A 82 -3.09 7.23 -15.17
N SER A 83 -2.87 6.93 -13.88
CA SER A 83 -3.91 6.94 -12.86
C SER A 83 -4.52 8.33 -12.71
N LYS A 84 -3.73 9.42 -12.80
CA LYS A 84 -4.28 10.79 -12.75
C LYS A 84 -5.32 11.05 -13.84
N LYS A 85 -5.05 10.61 -15.07
CA LYS A 85 -6.01 10.76 -16.19
C LYS A 85 -7.26 9.93 -15.96
N ALA A 86 -7.11 8.69 -15.52
CA ALA A 86 -8.21 7.80 -15.19
C ALA A 86 -9.06 8.34 -14.01
N THR A 87 -8.43 8.85 -12.95
CA THR A 87 -9.13 9.51 -11.84
C THR A 87 -9.93 10.72 -12.31
N ALA A 88 -9.36 11.58 -13.17
CA ALA A 88 -10.09 12.72 -13.72
C ALA A 88 -11.33 12.25 -14.51
N PHE A 89 -11.15 11.24 -15.37
CA PHE A 89 -12.23 10.65 -16.17
C PHE A 89 -13.37 10.05 -15.34
N LEU A 90 -13.05 9.37 -14.23
CA LEU A 90 -14.03 8.85 -13.27
C LEU A 90 -14.78 9.98 -12.55
N ARG A 91 -14.06 11.01 -12.08
CA ARG A 91 -14.66 12.14 -11.35
C ARG A 91 -15.59 12.98 -12.21
N GLU A 92 -15.25 13.19 -13.49
CA GLU A 92 -16.13 13.83 -14.47
C GLU A 92 -17.48 13.10 -14.63
N ARG A 93 -17.55 11.83 -14.25
CA ARG A 93 -18.75 10.98 -14.29
C ARG A 93 -19.37 10.73 -12.91
N GLY A 94 -18.99 11.53 -11.91
CA GLY A 94 -19.64 11.53 -10.59
C GLY A 94 -19.07 10.53 -9.58
N TYR A 95 -17.97 9.84 -9.89
CA TYR A 95 -17.33 8.94 -8.94
C TYR A 95 -16.42 9.70 -7.97
N GLU A 96 -16.40 9.27 -6.71
CA GLU A 96 -15.35 9.66 -5.78
C GLU A 96 -14.09 8.84 -6.06
N ALA A 97 -13.09 9.46 -6.68
CA ALA A 97 -11.84 8.78 -7.01
C ALA A 97 -10.60 9.58 -6.60
N TYR A 98 -9.54 8.84 -6.25
CA TYR A 98 -8.21 9.33 -5.88
C TYR A 98 -7.14 8.66 -6.75
N SER A 99 -6.14 9.41 -7.22
CA SER A 99 -4.96 8.79 -7.84
C SER A 99 -3.96 8.41 -6.75
N VAL A 100 -3.49 7.17 -6.74
CA VAL A 100 -2.41 6.74 -5.82
C VAL A 100 -1.10 7.41 -6.24
N ILE A 101 -0.49 8.14 -5.30
CA ILE A 101 0.78 8.86 -5.53
C ILE A 101 1.88 7.84 -5.77
N GLY A 102 2.65 8.02 -6.85
CA GLY A 102 3.75 7.11 -7.22
C GLY A 102 3.30 5.74 -7.73
N GLY A 103 2.00 5.44 -7.71
CA GLY A 103 1.43 4.19 -8.22
C GLY A 103 1.97 2.93 -7.51
N MET A 104 1.97 1.81 -8.22
CA MET A 104 2.47 0.54 -7.69
C MET A 104 3.94 0.58 -7.28
N ALA A 105 4.78 1.39 -7.96
CA ALA A 105 6.17 1.53 -7.56
C ALA A 105 6.34 2.08 -6.13
N ALA A 106 5.44 2.98 -5.70
CA ALA A 106 5.44 3.49 -4.33
C ALA A 106 4.68 2.57 -3.36
N TRP A 107 3.61 1.91 -3.82
CA TRP A 107 2.92 0.86 -3.05
C TRP A 107 3.87 -0.25 -2.61
N GLU A 108 4.76 -0.69 -3.50
CA GLU A 108 5.77 -1.70 -3.21
C GLU A 108 6.78 -1.32 -2.12
N THR A 109 6.78 -0.06 -1.67
CA THR A 109 7.68 0.42 -0.59
C THR A 109 6.95 0.67 0.73
N VAL A 110 5.64 0.41 0.79
CA VAL A 110 4.86 0.60 2.02
C VAL A 110 5.16 -0.54 3.00
N TYR A 111 5.35 -0.15 4.27
CA TYR A 111 5.41 -1.03 5.41
C TYR A 111 4.25 -0.69 6.34
N VAL A 112 3.54 -1.71 6.79
CA VAL A 112 2.54 -1.60 7.86
C VAL A 112 3.12 -2.23 9.10
N ALA A 113 3.19 -1.47 10.19
CA ALA A 113 3.69 -1.94 11.47
C ALA A 113 2.53 -2.42 12.34
N HIS A 114 2.62 -3.66 12.81
CA HIS A 114 1.66 -4.28 13.73
C HIS A 114 2.36 -4.54 15.06
N GLN A 115 1.89 -3.88 16.12
CA GLN A 115 2.32 -4.24 17.47
C GLN A 115 1.66 -5.56 17.87
N LEU A 116 2.49 -6.55 18.18
CA LEU A 116 2.06 -7.84 18.69
C LEU A 116 2.17 -7.84 20.22
N SER A 117 1.36 -8.68 20.88
CA SER A 117 1.41 -8.81 22.32
C SER A 117 2.76 -9.40 22.76
N PRO A 118 3.56 -8.68 23.56
CA PRO A 118 4.83 -9.21 24.02
C PRO A 118 4.63 -10.23 25.15
N THR A 119 5.65 -11.07 25.37
CA THR A 119 5.78 -11.85 26.61
C THR A 119 6.35 -10.98 27.73
N PRO A 120 6.29 -11.37 29.02
CA PRO A 120 6.87 -10.58 30.10
C PRO A 120 8.37 -10.28 29.98
N SER A 121 9.12 -11.07 29.22
CA SER A 121 10.56 -10.87 28.98
C SER A 121 10.87 -9.93 27.81
N LEU A 122 9.85 -9.49 27.07
CA LEU A 122 9.98 -8.62 25.91
C LEU A 122 9.23 -7.31 26.19
N SER A 123 9.84 -6.19 25.86
CA SER A 123 9.19 -4.88 25.96
C SER A 123 8.34 -4.60 24.72
N HIS A 124 8.81 -5.02 23.53
CA HIS A 124 8.08 -4.85 22.28
C HIS A 124 8.28 -6.05 21.36
N VAL A 125 7.22 -6.37 20.62
CA VAL A 125 7.27 -7.23 19.44
C VAL A 125 6.50 -6.53 18.34
N VAL A 126 7.19 -6.11 17.29
CA VAL A 126 6.57 -5.40 16.16
C VAL A 126 6.82 -6.19 14.88
N GLN A 127 5.76 -6.54 14.17
CA GLN A 127 5.85 -7.07 12.81
C GLN A 127 5.75 -5.92 11.82
N LEU A 128 6.67 -5.84 10.86
CA LEU A 128 6.55 -4.96 9.71
C LEU A 128 6.17 -5.79 8.49
N ASP A 129 4.97 -5.58 7.95
CA ASP A 129 4.52 -6.16 6.69
C ASP A 129 4.82 -5.19 5.54
N ARG A 130 5.67 -5.62 4.61
CA ARG A 130 5.84 -4.94 3.33
C ARG A 130 4.74 -5.39 2.38
N VAL A 131 3.56 -4.80 2.56
CA VAL A 131 2.29 -5.17 1.92
C VAL A 131 2.32 -5.23 0.39
N GLY A 132 3.20 -4.47 -0.26
CA GLY A 132 3.35 -4.50 -1.72
C GLY A 132 4.24 -5.63 -2.26
N LYS A 133 4.97 -6.35 -1.41
CA LYS A 133 5.80 -7.52 -1.78
C LYS A 133 5.50 -8.77 -0.97
N GLY A 134 4.66 -8.69 0.07
CA GLY A 134 4.34 -9.82 0.95
C GLY A 134 5.54 -10.31 1.75
N ALA A 135 6.45 -9.40 2.11
CA ALA A 135 7.62 -9.72 2.92
C ALA A 135 7.36 -9.29 4.36
N LEU A 136 7.61 -10.19 5.31
CA LEU A 136 7.48 -9.92 6.73
C LEU A 136 8.86 -9.72 7.36
N SER A 137 8.90 -8.84 8.35
CA SER A 137 10.07 -8.59 9.17
C SER A 137 9.61 -8.33 10.61
N TYR A 138 10.50 -8.54 11.58
CA TYR A 138 10.15 -8.38 12.99
C TYR A 138 11.21 -7.56 13.71
N VAL A 139 10.77 -6.70 14.63
CA VAL A 139 11.63 -6.04 15.62
C VAL A 139 11.19 -6.51 17.00
N VAL A 140 12.12 -7.16 17.70
CA VAL A 140 11.91 -7.70 19.05
C VAL A 140 12.80 -6.94 20.01
N VAL A 141 12.21 -6.35 21.04
CA VAL A 141 12.93 -5.50 22.01
C VAL A 141 12.87 -6.11 23.41
N SER A 142 14.01 -6.14 24.10
CA SER A 142 14.13 -6.53 25.51
C SER A 142 15.19 -5.65 26.16
N ASP A 143 14.87 -5.05 27.32
CA ASP A 143 15.78 -4.18 28.08
C ASP A 143 16.44 -3.04 27.27
N GLY A 144 15.73 -2.54 26.24
CA GLY A 144 16.22 -1.48 25.35
C GLY A 144 17.12 -1.98 24.20
N ASP A 145 17.44 -3.28 24.14
CA ASP A 145 18.14 -3.90 23.02
C ASP A 145 17.15 -4.52 22.03
N ALA A 146 17.41 -4.35 20.74
CA ALA A 146 16.57 -4.82 19.66
C ALA A 146 17.25 -5.87 18.78
N VAL A 147 16.52 -6.94 18.47
CA VAL A 147 16.84 -7.88 17.40
C VAL A 147 15.91 -7.62 16.23
N ILE A 148 16.50 -7.40 15.04
CA ILE A 148 15.76 -7.25 13.79
C ILE A 148 15.83 -8.57 13.03
N VAL A 149 14.67 -9.14 12.70
CA VAL A 149 14.54 -10.40 11.97
C VAL A 149 14.07 -10.13 10.55
N ASP A 150 14.76 -10.70 9.56
CA ASP A 150 14.49 -10.57 8.13
C ASP A 150 14.32 -9.11 7.67
N PRO A 151 15.29 -8.22 7.93
CA PRO A 151 15.15 -6.81 7.55
C PRO A 151 15.01 -6.66 6.02
N GLY A 152 14.03 -5.88 5.61
CA GLY A 152 13.92 -5.43 4.23
C GLY A 152 14.97 -4.36 3.89
N ARG A 153 15.16 -4.11 2.60
CA ARG A 153 16.16 -3.15 2.09
C ARG A 153 15.98 -1.68 2.50
N HIS A 154 14.80 -1.30 3.01
CA HIS A 154 14.48 0.08 3.38
C HIS A 154 14.82 0.30 4.86
N VAL A 155 16.11 0.35 5.16
CA VAL A 155 16.66 0.34 6.53
C VAL A 155 16.15 1.50 7.37
N GLU A 156 15.90 2.65 6.75
CA GLU A 156 15.38 3.85 7.39
C GLU A 156 14.04 3.64 8.13
N ARG A 157 13.26 2.63 7.71
CA ARG A 157 12.00 2.25 8.39
C ARG A 157 12.25 1.61 9.75
N TYR A 158 13.33 0.85 9.86
CA TYR A 158 13.75 0.21 11.11
C TYR A 158 14.38 1.24 12.05
N ASP A 159 15.20 2.15 11.54
CA ASP A 159 15.80 3.22 12.34
C ASP A 159 14.72 4.11 13.00
N ALA A 160 13.69 4.47 12.23
CA ALA A 160 12.56 5.25 12.73
C ALA A 160 11.80 4.50 13.83
N LEU A 161 11.52 3.20 13.63
CA LEU A 161 10.85 2.37 14.61
C LEU A 161 11.68 2.18 15.88
N LEU A 162 12.98 1.92 15.77
CA LEU A 162 13.87 1.79 16.93
C LEU A 162 13.94 3.08 17.74
N THR A 163 13.94 4.23 17.07
CA THR A 163 13.87 5.55 17.72
C THR A 163 12.57 5.71 18.50
N GLU A 164 11.43 5.34 17.90
CA GLU A 164 10.11 5.36 18.55
C GLU A 164 10.05 4.43 19.77
N LEU A 165 10.64 3.24 19.68
CA LEU A 165 10.68 2.24 20.73
C LEU A 165 11.77 2.47 21.79
N HIS A 166 12.57 3.54 21.65
CA HIS A 166 13.72 3.83 22.50
C HIS A 166 14.70 2.63 22.62
N ALA A 167 14.94 1.94 21.50
CA ALA A 167 15.73 0.72 21.46
C ALA A 167 17.01 0.87 20.60
N THR A 168 18.06 0.13 20.95
CA THR A 168 19.33 0.08 20.23
C THR A 168 19.43 -1.24 19.47
N PRO A 169 19.82 -1.25 18.18
CA PRO A 169 19.98 -2.51 17.44
C PRO A 169 21.17 -3.29 18.01
N ALA A 170 20.90 -4.49 18.54
CA ALA A 170 21.88 -5.39 19.11
C ALA A 170 22.25 -6.53 18.15
N ALA A 171 21.31 -7.01 17.34
CA ALA A 171 21.55 -8.05 16.36
C ALA A 171 20.60 -7.98 15.15
N VAL A 172 21.05 -8.56 14.03
CA VAL A 172 20.23 -8.85 12.86
C VAL A 172 20.24 -10.35 12.63
N VAL A 173 19.05 -10.92 12.45
CA VAL A 173 18.85 -12.32 12.11
C VAL A 173 18.21 -12.37 10.73
N ASP A 174 18.87 -13.02 9.79
CA ASP A 174 18.29 -13.31 8.47
C ASP A 174 18.00 -14.81 8.40
N THR A 175 16.72 -15.15 8.26
CA THR A 175 16.25 -16.53 8.15
C THR A 175 16.19 -16.99 6.68
N HIS A 176 16.32 -16.06 5.74
CA HIS A 176 16.35 -16.34 4.32
C HIS A 176 17.81 -16.40 3.88
N ILE A 177 18.29 -17.60 3.52
CA ILE A 177 19.48 -17.67 2.66
C ILE A 177 19.05 -17.05 1.33
N HIS A 178 19.49 -15.82 1.07
CA HIS A 178 19.46 -15.25 -0.26
C HIS A 178 20.24 -16.19 -1.20
N ALA A 179 19.50 -16.97 -2.00
CA ALA A 179 20.05 -17.71 -3.13
C ALA A 179 20.28 -16.79 -4.33
#